data_AF-A0A136HKK3-F1
#
_entry.id   AF-A0A136HKK3-F1
#
_cell.length_a   1.000
_cell.length_b   1.000
_cell.length_c   1.000
_cell.angle_alpha   90.00
_cell.angle_beta   90.00
_cell.angle_gamma   90.00
#
_symmetry.space_group_name_H-M   'P 1'
#
loop_
_entity.id
_entity.type
_entity.pdbx_description
1 polymer ?
#
loop_
_entity_poly.entity_id
_entity_poly.type
_entity_poly.pdbx_seq_one_letter_code
_entity_poly.pdbx_strand_id
1 'polypeptide(L)'
;MALYVYDHGYRIQTPKEALFPKRGVDSVLKSRHTHRSADTEDKLHSDGEKFIIPGPGKPHTNHDAATLAYTAHEEGIETENESAQLTVSTIMVSPVHTIPPTVTVSTAWKRMLSLEISHLVVADEDKRPLGLISKADLVQAGTDSISLISEIYSKKLIAATPETLIQSVAINFIENDINSIPVVNNEDQVVGIVCRTDLLRLLVSGPHLERWV
;
A
#
# COMPACT_ATOMS: atom_id res chain seq x y z
N MET A 1 -1.56 -4.28 9.02
CA MET A 1 -0.54 -3.20 8.89
C MET A 1 0.78 -3.72 9.41
N ALA A 2 1.65 -4.29 8.56
CA ALA A 2 3.08 -4.45 8.84
C ALA A 2 3.79 -4.90 7.54
N LEU A 3 4.33 -3.94 6.80
CA LEU A 3 5.37 -4.22 5.82
C LEU A 3 6.72 -4.12 6.54
N TYR A 4 7.63 -5.02 6.21
CA TYR A 4 8.99 -5.02 6.74
C TYR A 4 9.95 -4.57 5.66
N VAL A 5 10.95 -3.79 6.04
CA VAL A 5 12.06 -3.47 5.16
C VAL A 5 13.22 -4.35 5.59
N TYR A 6 13.80 -5.07 4.65
CA TYR A 6 15.03 -5.78 4.85
C TYR A 6 16.14 -5.03 4.15
N ASP A 7 17.28 -4.92 4.83
CA ASP A 7 18.51 -4.39 4.28
C ASP A 7 19.65 -5.34 4.64
N HIS A 8 20.38 -5.82 3.63
CA HIS A 8 21.43 -6.83 3.81
C HIS A 8 20.96 -8.10 4.56
N GLY A 9 19.69 -8.49 4.38
CA GLY A 9 19.09 -9.66 5.07
C GLY A 9 18.66 -9.41 6.51
N TYR A 10 18.85 -8.20 7.05
CA TYR A 10 18.35 -7.83 8.37
C TYR A 10 17.03 -7.09 8.26
N ARG A 11 16.06 -7.50 9.08
CA ARG A 11 14.78 -6.82 9.21
C ARG A 11 14.97 -5.50 9.95
N ILE A 12 14.83 -4.40 9.22
CA ILE A 12 14.78 -3.04 9.77
C ILE A 12 13.32 -2.72 10.07
N GLN A 13 12.99 -2.55 11.35
CA GLN A 13 11.71 -1.93 11.72
C GLN A 13 11.73 -0.50 11.20
N THR A 14 10.94 -0.22 10.16
CA THR A 14 10.77 1.16 9.69
C THR A 14 9.71 1.83 10.55
N PRO A 15 10.04 2.87 11.35
CA PRO A 15 9.01 3.69 11.98
C PRO A 15 8.23 4.36 10.85
N LYS A 16 6.90 4.22 10.88
CA LYS A 16 5.96 4.64 9.82
C LYS A 16 6.00 6.14 9.46
N GLU A 17 6.82 6.95 10.16
CA GLU A 17 6.82 8.41 10.11
C GLU A 17 8.17 9.04 9.70
N ALA A 18 9.28 8.29 9.73
CA ALA A 18 10.62 8.91 9.69
C ALA A 18 11.17 9.27 8.30
N LEU A 19 10.58 8.76 7.20
CA LEU A 19 11.18 8.91 5.86
C LEU A 19 10.27 9.54 4.79
N PHE A 20 9.03 9.86 5.11
CA PHE A 20 8.11 10.51 4.16
C PHE A 20 7.42 11.69 4.84
N PRO A 21 7.94 12.93 4.72
CA PRO A 21 7.12 14.10 5.01
C PRO A 21 5.91 14.03 4.08
N LYS A 22 4.69 13.99 4.64
CA LYS A 22 3.45 14.12 3.87
C LYS A 22 3.51 15.42 3.08
N ARG A 23 3.95 15.38 1.82
CA ARG A 23 3.76 16.48 0.87
C ARG A 23 2.35 16.37 0.30
N GLY A 24 1.38 16.70 1.15
CA GLY A 24 -0.01 16.94 0.80
C GLY A 24 -0.33 18.42 1.02
N VAL A 25 -1.28 18.95 0.25
CA VAL A 25 -1.60 20.38 0.05
C VAL A 25 -2.06 21.13 1.33
N ASP A 26 -2.15 20.45 2.47
CA ASP A 26 -2.56 21.03 3.76
C ASP A 26 -1.61 22.11 4.31
N SER A 27 -0.35 22.14 3.86
CA SER A 27 0.61 23.15 4.33
C SER A 27 0.35 24.57 3.79
N VAL A 28 -0.50 24.72 2.76
CA VAL A 28 -0.84 26.04 2.20
C VAL A 28 -2.00 26.70 2.96
N LEU A 29 -2.84 25.93 3.65
CA LEU A 29 -3.98 26.47 4.40
C LEU A 29 -3.61 27.09 5.76
N LYS A 30 -2.40 26.81 6.29
CA LYS A 30 -1.93 27.38 7.57
C LYS A 30 -1.13 28.67 7.45
N SER A 31 -0.80 29.14 6.24
CA SER A 31 -0.03 30.38 6.04
C SER A 31 -0.89 31.50 5.47
N ARG A 32 -2.02 31.82 6.12
CA ARG A 32 -2.75 33.07 5.82
C ARG A 32 -3.40 33.72 7.04
N HIS A 33 -2.69 33.69 8.17
CA HIS A 33 -2.89 34.64 9.26
C HIS A 33 -1.62 35.47 9.42
N THR A 34 -1.48 36.50 8.59
CA THR A 34 -0.60 37.63 8.87
C THR A 34 -1.45 38.87 8.94
N HIS A 35 -1.55 39.43 10.14
CA HIS A 35 -1.86 40.81 10.50
C HIS A 35 -2.59 41.65 9.44
N ARG A 36 -3.89 41.88 9.64
CA ARG A 36 -4.50 43.16 9.23
C ARG A 36 -4.51 44.05 10.46
N SER A 37 -3.61 45.03 10.43
CA SER A 37 -3.52 46.11 11.39
C SER A 37 -4.87 46.80 11.56
N ALA A 38 -5.26 46.98 12.82
CA ALA A 38 -6.27 47.96 13.18
C ALA A 38 -5.73 49.35 12.88
N ASP A 39 -6.59 50.20 12.32
CA ASP A 39 -6.76 51.63 12.62
C ASP A 39 -7.22 52.35 11.36
N THR A 40 -8.50 52.72 11.35
CA THR A 40 -8.99 54.09 11.12
C THR A 40 -10.51 53.98 11.04
N GLU A 41 -11.18 54.36 12.13
CA GLU A 41 -12.61 54.68 12.08
C GLU A 41 -12.78 55.92 11.19
N ASP A 42 -13.69 55.87 10.22
CA ASP A 42 -14.32 57.10 9.76
C ASP A 42 -15.80 56.87 9.48
N LYS A 43 -16.63 57.71 10.11
CA LYS A 43 -18.08 57.66 10.12
C LYS A 43 -18.61 58.40 8.90
N LEU A 44 -19.44 57.76 8.09
CA LEU A 44 -20.44 58.46 7.27
C LEU A 44 -21.75 57.66 7.22
N HIS A 45 -22.81 58.28 7.71
CA HIS A 45 -24.20 57.84 7.61
C HIS A 45 -24.74 58.00 6.18
N SER A 46 -25.62 57.11 5.73
CA SER A 46 -26.84 57.43 4.97
C SER A 46 -27.63 56.16 4.60
N ASP A 47 -28.88 56.13 5.07
CA ASP A 47 -30.09 55.38 4.68
C ASP A 47 -30.06 54.24 3.65
N GLY A 48 -30.78 53.17 3.99
CA GLY A 48 -31.36 52.23 3.02
C GLY A 48 -31.46 50.78 3.51
N GLU A 49 -32.59 50.44 4.13
CA GLU A 49 -33.17 49.09 4.29
C GLU A 49 -32.26 47.94 4.82
N LYS A 50 -32.42 47.62 6.11
CA LYS A 50 -31.91 46.37 6.70
C LYS A 50 -32.73 45.18 6.17
N PHE A 51 -32.16 44.43 5.24
CA PHE A 51 -32.65 43.09 4.89
C PHE A 51 -32.38 42.15 6.08
N ILE A 52 -33.44 41.79 6.82
CA ILE A 52 -33.36 40.82 7.91
C ILE A 52 -33.40 39.43 7.28
N ILE A 53 -32.26 38.74 7.26
CA ILE A 53 -32.22 37.30 6.97
C ILE A 53 -32.80 36.61 8.21
N PRO A 54 -33.88 35.80 8.11
CA PRO A 54 -34.38 35.05 9.25
C PRO A 54 -33.31 34.07 9.70
N GLY A 55 -32.84 34.20 10.94
CA GLY A 55 -32.01 33.18 11.58
C GLY A 55 -32.79 31.87 11.72
N PRO A 56 -32.11 30.71 11.86
CA PRO A 56 -32.78 29.42 11.97
C PRO A 56 -33.75 29.45 13.16
N GLY A 57 -35.04 29.28 12.85
CA GLY A 57 -36.11 29.26 13.85
C GLY A 57 -35.93 28.12 14.85
N LYS A 58 -36.35 28.35 16.10
CA LYS A 58 -36.32 27.32 17.15
C LYS A 58 -37.11 26.07 16.70
N PRO A 59 -36.67 24.85 17.07
CA PRO A 59 -37.32 23.64 16.60
C PRO A 59 -38.72 23.53 17.19
N HIS A 60 -39.73 23.48 16.33
CA HIS A 60 -41.07 23.08 16.70
C HIS A 60 -41.10 21.56 16.88
N THR A 61 -41.49 21.11 18.06
CA THR A 61 -41.75 19.70 18.38
C THR A 61 -43.05 19.28 17.69
N ASN A 62 -42.96 18.90 16.43
CA ASN A 62 -43.99 18.12 15.75
C ASN A 62 -43.36 16.81 15.28
N HIS A 63 -44.05 15.71 15.58
CA HIS A 63 -43.73 14.38 15.08
C HIS A 63 -44.00 14.32 13.57
N ASP A 64 -43.14 14.99 12.80
CA ASP A 64 -43.19 14.95 11.35
C ASP A 64 -42.50 13.68 10.86
N ALA A 65 -43.12 13.02 9.87
CA ALA A 65 -42.57 11.88 9.15
C ALA A 65 -41.14 12.14 8.62
N ALA A 66 -40.77 13.42 8.44
CA ALA A 66 -39.43 13.85 8.09
C ALA A 66 -38.39 13.54 9.19
N THR A 67 -38.71 13.75 10.47
CA THR A 67 -37.80 13.43 11.59
C THR A 67 -37.60 11.92 11.71
N LEU A 68 -38.66 11.13 11.54
CA LEU A 68 -38.57 9.67 11.49
C LEU A 68 -37.80 9.17 10.27
N ALA A 69 -37.94 9.82 9.11
CA ALA A 69 -37.14 9.50 7.92
C ALA A 69 -35.64 9.83 8.11
N TYR A 70 -35.32 10.92 8.83
CA TYR A 70 -33.93 11.25 9.18
C TYR A 70 -33.35 10.25 10.19
N THR A 71 -34.06 9.90 11.26
CA THR A 71 -33.59 8.94 12.26
C THR A 71 -33.55 7.50 11.72
N ALA A 72 -34.49 7.11 10.86
CA ALA A 72 -34.46 5.81 10.17
C ALA A 72 -33.32 5.70 9.14
N HIS A 73 -32.81 6.82 8.62
CA HIS A 73 -31.59 6.84 7.81
C HIS A 73 -30.30 6.86 8.65
N GLU A 74 -30.34 7.25 9.93
CA GLU A 74 -29.20 7.10 10.85
C GLU A 74 -29.02 5.64 11.30
N GLU A 75 -30.10 4.88 11.45
CA GLU A 75 -30.06 3.44 11.79
C GLU A 75 -29.94 2.51 10.57
N GLY A 76 -29.87 3.06 9.34
CA GLY A 76 -29.92 2.31 8.08
C GLY A 76 -28.72 2.49 7.15
N ILE A 77 -27.68 3.23 7.56
CA ILE A 77 -26.37 3.18 6.90
C ILE A 77 -25.44 2.36 7.79
N GLU A 78 -25.89 1.15 8.13
CA GLU A 78 -24.94 0.04 8.22
C GLU A 78 -24.34 -0.06 6.83
N THR A 79 -23.18 0.55 6.67
CA THR A 79 -22.37 0.33 5.49
C THR A 79 -22.04 -1.16 5.54
N GLU A 80 -22.83 -1.98 4.84
CA GLU A 80 -22.45 -3.31 4.36
C GLU A 80 -21.28 -3.14 3.37
N ASN A 81 -20.20 -2.62 3.91
CA ASN A 81 -18.87 -2.65 3.37
C ASN A 81 -17.99 -2.94 4.60
N GLU A 82 -18.31 -4.05 5.28
CA GLU A 82 -17.26 -5.00 5.62
C GLU A 82 -16.59 -5.36 4.29
N SER A 83 -15.77 -4.44 3.77
CA SER A 83 -14.82 -4.73 2.72
C SER A 83 -14.01 -5.86 3.31
N ALA A 84 -14.33 -7.10 2.95
CA ALA A 84 -13.57 -8.26 3.36
C ALA A 84 -12.13 -7.88 3.09
N GLN A 85 -11.37 -7.63 4.16
CA GLN A 85 -10.08 -6.98 4.05
C GLN A 85 -9.15 -8.00 3.42
N LEU A 86 -9.08 -7.97 2.08
CA LEU A 86 -8.33 -8.97 1.32
C LEU A 86 -6.87 -8.88 1.76
N THR A 87 -6.39 -10.01 2.26
CA THR A 87 -5.02 -10.16 2.75
C THR A 87 -4.13 -10.75 1.68
N VAL A 88 -2.84 -10.53 1.82
CA VAL A 88 -1.79 -11.07 0.97
C VAL A 88 -1.88 -12.60 0.85
N SER A 89 -2.24 -13.28 1.94
CA SER A 89 -2.42 -14.73 1.94
C SER A 89 -3.40 -15.26 0.88
N THR A 90 -4.37 -14.44 0.47
CA THR A 90 -5.41 -14.83 -0.50
C THR A 90 -4.91 -14.85 -1.94
N ILE A 91 -3.87 -14.08 -2.26
CA ILE A 91 -3.36 -13.93 -3.64
C ILE A 91 -1.90 -14.31 -3.82
N MET A 92 -1.16 -14.51 -2.73
CA MET A 92 0.26 -14.84 -2.82
C MET A 92 0.47 -16.19 -3.50
N VAL A 93 1.53 -16.28 -4.29
CA VAL A 93 2.00 -17.56 -4.80
C VAL A 93 2.81 -18.24 -3.70
N SER A 94 2.40 -19.45 -3.32
CA SER A 94 3.03 -20.27 -2.29
C SER A 94 3.01 -21.75 -2.67
N PRO A 95 4.09 -22.52 -2.44
CA PRO A 95 5.39 -22.08 -1.93
C PRO A 95 6.17 -21.27 -2.98
N VAL A 96 6.90 -20.25 -2.53
CA VAL A 96 7.77 -19.48 -3.43
C VAL A 96 9.06 -20.24 -3.74
N HIS A 97 9.53 -20.12 -4.99
CA HIS A 97 10.83 -20.61 -5.38
C HIS A 97 11.94 -19.64 -4.95
N THR A 98 12.86 -20.15 -4.12
CA THR A 98 14.03 -19.43 -3.66
C THR A 98 15.31 -19.95 -4.28
N ILE A 99 16.34 -19.11 -4.29
CA ILE A 99 17.70 -19.49 -4.68
C ILE A 99 18.73 -19.02 -3.64
N PRO A 100 19.79 -19.80 -3.37
CA PRO A 100 20.89 -19.33 -2.56
C PRO A 100 21.75 -18.28 -3.29
N PRO A 101 22.44 -17.38 -2.57
CA PRO A 101 23.27 -16.34 -3.17
C PRO A 101 24.53 -16.89 -3.86
N THR A 102 24.90 -18.15 -3.58
CA THR A 102 26.04 -18.87 -4.17
C THR A 102 25.76 -19.45 -5.56
N VAL A 103 24.54 -19.30 -6.08
CA VAL A 103 24.15 -19.76 -7.42
C VAL A 103 24.66 -18.78 -8.47
N THR A 104 24.89 -19.26 -9.70
CA THR A 104 25.29 -18.41 -10.83
C THR A 104 24.10 -17.74 -11.51
N VAL A 105 24.33 -16.61 -12.20
CA VAL A 105 23.34 -15.94 -13.06
C VAL A 105 22.71 -16.91 -14.07
N SER A 106 23.54 -17.68 -14.78
CA SER A 106 23.09 -18.67 -15.76
C SER A 106 22.18 -19.75 -15.17
N THR A 107 22.46 -20.19 -13.95
CA THR A 107 21.62 -21.19 -13.27
C THR A 107 20.30 -20.58 -12.82
N ALA A 108 20.32 -19.36 -12.28
CA ALA A 108 19.11 -18.63 -11.92
C ALA A 108 18.22 -18.33 -13.15
N TRP A 109 18.83 -17.96 -14.28
CA TRP A 109 18.13 -17.75 -15.55
C TRP A 109 17.43 -19.01 -16.04
N LYS A 110 18.15 -20.14 -16.07
CA LYS A 110 17.56 -21.44 -16.42
C LYS A 110 16.39 -21.81 -15.50
N ARG A 111 16.50 -21.54 -14.20
CA ARG A 111 15.40 -21.74 -13.24
C ARG A 111 14.19 -20.86 -13.57
N MET A 112 14.39 -19.57 -13.86
CA MET A 112 13.31 -18.67 -14.25
C MET A 112 12.58 -19.16 -15.51
N LEU A 113 13.33 -19.59 -16.54
CA LEU A 113 12.74 -20.12 -17.78
C LEU A 113 11.97 -21.42 -17.54
N SER A 114 12.55 -22.36 -16.78
CA SER A 114 11.93 -23.66 -16.52
C SER A 114 10.66 -23.56 -15.69
N LEU A 115 10.57 -22.55 -14.81
CA LEU A 115 9.42 -22.33 -13.94
C LEU A 115 8.45 -21.30 -14.51
N GLU A 116 8.78 -20.69 -15.66
CA GLU A 116 8.02 -19.60 -16.28
C GLU A 116 7.75 -18.41 -15.35
N ILE A 117 8.70 -18.12 -14.45
CA ILE A 117 8.61 -17.03 -13.48
C ILE A 117 9.56 -15.88 -13.81
N SER A 118 9.17 -14.67 -13.41
CA SER A 118 9.95 -13.45 -13.67
C SER A 118 10.78 -12.98 -12.47
N HIS A 119 10.57 -13.56 -11.29
CA HIS A 119 11.22 -13.14 -10.05
C HIS A 119 11.63 -14.36 -9.23
N LEU A 120 12.78 -14.27 -8.58
CA LEU A 120 13.27 -15.24 -7.62
C LEU A 120 13.64 -14.51 -6.34
N VAL A 121 13.28 -15.10 -5.21
CA VAL A 121 13.71 -14.59 -3.90
C VAL A 121 15.05 -15.23 -3.57
N VAL A 122 16.04 -14.40 -3.25
CA VAL A 122 17.34 -14.87 -2.78
C VAL A 122 17.24 -15.06 -1.28
N ALA A 123 17.52 -16.27 -0.81
CA ALA A 123 17.40 -16.63 0.60
C ALA A 123 18.61 -17.44 1.08
N ASP A 124 18.85 -17.45 2.39
CA ASP A 124 19.85 -18.33 3.00
C ASP A 124 19.31 -19.76 3.21
N GLU A 125 20.07 -20.60 3.91
CA GLU A 125 19.70 -21.98 4.24
C GLU A 125 18.49 -22.06 5.20
N ASP A 126 18.33 -21.07 6.08
CA ASP A 126 17.19 -20.92 7.01
C ASP A 126 15.95 -20.31 6.33
N LYS A 127 15.98 -20.11 4.99
CA LYS A 127 14.96 -19.43 4.18
C LYS A 127 14.73 -17.96 4.56
N ARG A 128 15.71 -17.28 5.14
CA ARG A 128 15.62 -15.84 5.40
C ARG A 128 15.81 -15.04 4.10
N PRO A 129 14.98 -14.02 3.81
CA PRO A 129 15.13 -13.23 2.60
C PRO A 129 16.39 -12.37 2.67
N LEU A 130 17.34 -12.63 1.78
CA LEU A 130 18.52 -11.79 1.60
C LEU A 130 18.29 -10.73 0.51
N GLY A 131 17.49 -11.06 -0.49
CA GLY A 131 17.35 -10.25 -1.68
C GLY A 131 16.25 -10.70 -2.62
N LEU A 132 16.07 -9.92 -3.68
CA LEU A 132 15.21 -10.23 -4.80
C LEU A 132 16.00 -10.11 -6.09
N ILE A 133 15.69 -10.97 -7.06
CA ILE A 133 16.22 -10.86 -8.41
C ILE A 133 15.11 -11.03 -9.44
N SER A 134 15.09 -10.13 -10.42
CA SER A 134 14.14 -10.13 -11.51
C SER A 134 14.77 -10.62 -12.82
N LYS A 135 13.92 -10.97 -13.78
CA LYS A 135 14.34 -11.31 -15.14
C LYS A 135 15.16 -10.19 -15.79
N ALA A 136 14.81 -8.92 -15.52
CA ALA A 136 15.52 -7.76 -16.05
C ALA A 136 16.96 -7.69 -15.51
N ASP A 137 17.15 -7.97 -14.22
CA ASP A 137 18.47 -7.96 -13.58
C ASP A 137 19.38 -9.05 -14.18
N LEU A 138 18.83 -10.25 -14.42
CA LEU A 138 19.58 -11.36 -15.04
C LEU A 138 19.94 -11.05 -16.50
N VAL A 139 19.05 -10.41 -17.25
CA VAL A 139 19.33 -9.98 -18.63
C VAL A 139 20.43 -8.93 -18.63
N GLN A 140 20.37 -7.96 -17.72
CA GLN A 140 21.40 -6.91 -17.60
C GLN A 140 22.77 -7.48 -17.19
N ALA A 141 22.80 -8.48 -16.30
CA ALA A 141 24.02 -9.16 -15.87
C ALA A 141 24.61 -10.12 -16.94
N GLY A 142 23.87 -10.41 -18.00
CA GLY A 142 24.21 -11.40 -19.01
C GLY A 142 23.75 -12.80 -18.62
N THR A 143 22.77 -13.33 -19.34
CA THR A 143 22.07 -14.58 -18.99
C THR A 143 22.97 -15.81 -18.97
N ASP A 144 24.10 -15.78 -19.68
CA ASP A 144 25.08 -16.87 -19.72
C ASP A 144 26.25 -16.66 -18.72
N SER A 145 26.19 -15.60 -17.91
CA SER A 145 27.24 -15.29 -16.96
C SER A 145 27.39 -16.37 -15.89
N ILE A 146 28.64 -16.59 -15.49
CA ILE A 146 29.02 -17.47 -14.36
C ILE A 146 29.19 -16.68 -13.05
N SER A 147 28.99 -15.36 -13.08
CA SER A 147 28.97 -14.53 -11.87
C SER A 147 27.94 -15.03 -10.87
N LEU A 148 28.22 -14.83 -9.59
CA LEU A 148 27.34 -15.24 -8.51
C LEU A 148 26.18 -14.27 -8.35
N ILE A 149 25.01 -14.78 -7.98
CA ILE A 149 23.84 -13.97 -7.64
C ILE A 149 24.18 -12.97 -6.54
N SER A 150 25.07 -13.34 -5.61
CA SER A 150 25.55 -12.49 -4.53
C SER A 150 26.05 -11.11 -4.93
N GLU A 151 26.49 -10.95 -6.18
CA GLU A 151 27.06 -9.71 -6.70
C GLU A 151 26.00 -8.78 -7.31
N ILE A 152 24.84 -9.31 -7.69
CA ILE A 152 23.85 -8.58 -8.50
C ILE A 152 22.48 -8.41 -7.84
N TYR A 153 22.13 -9.22 -6.84
CA TYR A 153 20.79 -9.17 -6.24
C TYR A 153 20.57 -7.85 -5.47
N SER A 154 19.32 -7.37 -5.44
CA SER A 154 18.97 -6.20 -4.63
C SER A 154 18.94 -6.56 -3.16
N LYS A 155 19.84 -5.97 -2.36
CA LYS A 155 19.96 -6.21 -0.92
C LYS A 155 18.88 -5.54 -0.08
N LYS A 156 18.21 -4.54 -0.66
CA LYS A 156 17.07 -3.86 -0.07
C LYS A 156 15.79 -4.43 -0.68
N LEU A 157 14.91 -4.95 0.16
CA LEU A 157 13.61 -5.46 -0.26
C LEU A 157 12.55 -5.10 0.78
N ILE A 158 11.33 -4.87 0.28
CA ILE A 158 10.14 -4.72 1.12
C ILE A 158 9.47 -6.09 1.15
N ALA A 159 9.15 -6.57 2.35
CA ALA A 159 8.44 -7.82 2.57
C ALA A 159 7.09 -7.57 3.24
N ALA A 160 6.12 -8.44 2.96
CA ALA A 160 4.81 -8.43 3.59
C ALA A 160 4.63 -9.64 4.51
N THR A 161 3.67 -9.55 5.42
CA THR A 161 3.15 -10.72 6.13
C THR A 161 1.93 -11.28 5.41
N PRO A 162 1.56 -12.56 5.63
CA PRO A 162 0.32 -13.13 5.09
C PRO A 162 -0.93 -12.33 5.46
N GLU A 163 -0.93 -11.69 6.63
CA GLU A 163 -2.01 -10.85 7.16
C GLU A 163 -1.97 -9.40 6.64
N THR A 164 -0.96 -9.04 5.85
CA THR A 164 -0.87 -7.68 5.28
C THR A 164 -2.01 -7.46 4.29
N LEU A 165 -2.60 -6.27 4.32
CA LEU A 165 -3.67 -5.90 3.40
C LEU A 165 -3.11 -5.74 1.99
N ILE A 166 -3.85 -6.27 1.00
CA ILE A 166 -3.51 -6.14 -0.42
C ILE A 166 -3.38 -4.66 -0.82
N GLN A 167 -4.22 -3.78 -0.26
CA GLN A 167 -4.13 -2.34 -0.51
C GLN A 167 -2.75 -1.77 -0.14
N SER A 168 -2.15 -2.21 0.97
CA SER A 168 -0.81 -1.76 1.37
C SER A 168 0.26 -2.22 0.39
N VAL A 169 0.14 -3.45 -0.13
CA VAL A 169 1.01 -3.98 -1.17
C VAL A 169 0.86 -3.20 -2.48
N ALA A 170 -0.38 -2.92 -2.90
CA ALA A 170 -0.66 -2.15 -4.11
C ALA A 170 -0.07 -0.73 -4.06
N ILE A 171 -0.23 -0.03 -2.93
CA ILE A 171 0.39 1.29 -2.72
C ILE A 171 1.90 1.20 -2.89
N ASN A 172 2.54 0.17 -2.32
CA ASN A 172 4.00 0.04 -2.38
C ASN A 172 4.52 -0.29 -3.78
N PHE A 173 3.75 -1.03 -4.60
CA PHE A 173 4.10 -1.20 -6.00
C PHE A 173 4.10 0.12 -6.77
N ILE A 174 3.18 1.03 -6.46
CA ILE A 174 3.10 2.34 -7.13
C ILE A 174 4.16 3.30 -6.61
N GLU A 175 4.27 3.46 -5.29
CA GLU A 175 5.12 4.47 -4.66
C GLU A 175 6.61 4.16 -4.77
N ASN A 176 7.00 2.88 -4.67
CA ASN A 176 8.41 2.48 -4.68
C ASN A 176 8.86 1.90 -6.04
N ASP A 177 7.97 1.89 -7.04
CA ASP A 177 8.16 1.25 -8.34
C ASP A 177 8.69 -0.20 -8.26
N ILE A 178 8.16 -0.96 -7.30
CA ILE A 178 8.51 -2.36 -7.09
C ILE A 178 7.55 -3.25 -7.88
N ASN A 179 8.03 -4.36 -8.42
CA ASN A 179 7.22 -5.31 -9.19
C ASN A 179 6.78 -6.55 -8.41
N SER A 180 7.51 -6.89 -7.35
CA SER A 180 7.19 -8.03 -6.49
C SER A 180 7.64 -7.81 -5.04
N ILE A 181 6.88 -8.38 -4.11
CA ILE A 181 7.09 -8.29 -2.66
C ILE A 181 7.10 -9.72 -2.10
N PRO A 182 8.22 -10.18 -1.52
CA PRO A 182 8.27 -11.43 -0.78
C PRO A 182 7.34 -11.41 0.44
N VAL A 183 6.76 -12.56 0.76
CA VAL A 183 5.91 -12.74 1.94
C VAL A 183 6.67 -13.58 2.96
N VAL A 184 6.78 -13.07 4.18
CA VAL A 184 7.51 -13.70 5.28
C VAL A 184 6.58 -14.08 6.44
N ASN A 185 6.89 -15.18 7.11
CA ASN A 185 6.19 -15.58 8.34
C ASN A 185 6.71 -14.81 9.57
N ASN A 186 6.22 -15.17 10.76
CA ASN A 186 6.64 -14.58 12.02
C ASN A 186 8.08 -14.94 12.43
N GLU A 187 8.68 -15.94 11.79
CA GLU A 187 10.06 -16.41 12.00
C GLU A 187 11.05 -15.78 10.99
N ASP A 188 10.61 -14.78 10.24
CA ASP A 188 11.36 -14.10 9.16
C ASP A 188 11.80 -15.04 8.01
N GLN A 189 11.05 -16.14 7.79
CA GLN A 189 11.25 -17.05 6.66
C GLN A 189 10.31 -16.72 5.51
N VAL A 190 10.81 -16.81 4.28
CA VAL A 190 10.00 -16.58 3.08
C VAL A 190 9.03 -17.74 2.84
N VAL A 191 7.74 -17.43 2.79
CA VAL A 191 6.64 -18.39 2.57
C VAL A 191 5.95 -18.20 1.22
N GLY A 192 6.04 -17.01 0.64
CA GLY A 192 5.36 -16.68 -0.61
C GLY A 192 5.94 -15.45 -1.29
N ILE A 193 5.34 -15.08 -2.42
CA ILE A 193 5.62 -13.85 -3.15
C ILE A 193 4.32 -13.30 -3.74
N VAL A 194 4.20 -11.97 -3.79
CA VAL A 194 3.14 -11.28 -4.53
C VAL A 194 3.76 -10.43 -5.61
N CYS A 195 3.22 -10.49 -6.82
CA CYS A 195 3.62 -9.68 -7.96
C CYS A 195 2.46 -8.77 -8.41
N ARG A 196 2.77 -7.74 -9.23
CA ARG A 196 1.73 -6.89 -9.85
C ARG A 196 0.69 -7.70 -10.63
N THR A 197 1.11 -8.77 -11.30
CA THR A 197 0.21 -9.67 -12.05
C THR A 197 -0.81 -10.35 -11.15
N ASP A 198 -0.49 -10.63 -9.88
CA ASP A 198 -1.42 -11.27 -8.95
C ASP A 198 -2.54 -10.31 -8.54
N LEU A 199 -2.20 -9.02 -8.39
CA LEU A 199 -3.21 -7.96 -8.21
C LEU A 199 -4.11 -7.83 -9.44
N LEU A 200 -3.53 -7.87 -10.64
CA LEU A 200 -4.30 -7.82 -11.87
C LEU A 200 -5.22 -9.03 -12.02
N ARG A 201 -4.74 -10.24 -11.68
CA ARG A 201 -5.57 -11.46 -11.65
C ARG A 201 -6.75 -11.30 -10.69
N LEU A 202 -6.51 -10.77 -9.49
CA LEU A 202 -7.59 -10.49 -8.53
C LEU A 202 -8.65 -9.52 -9.10
N LEU A 203 -8.23 -8.47 -9.81
CA LEU A 203 -9.16 -7.51 -10.43
C LEU A 203 -9.98 -8.12 -11.56
N VAL A 204 -9.40 -9.02 -12.34
CA VAL A 204 -10.08 -9.68 -13.47
C VAL A 204 -11.01 -10.80 -12.99
N SER A 205 -10.59 -11.58 -12.00
CA SER A 205 -11.35 -12.72 -11.48
C SER A 205 -12.41 -12.33 -10.44
N GLY A 206 -12.33 -11.12 -9.88
CA GLY A 206 -13.18 -10.66 -8.79
C GLY A 206 -12.84 -11.30 -7.44
N PRO A 207 -13.46 -10.85 -6.32
CA PRO A 207 -13.18 -11.37 -4.97
C PRO A 207 -13.61 -12.83 -4.75
N HIS A 208 -14.35 -13.43 -5.68
CA HIS A 208 -14.75 -14.83 -5.61
C HIS A 208 -13.67 -15.70 -6.28
N LEU A 209 -12.66 -16.03 -5.49
CA LEU A 209 -11.70 -17.09 -5.78
C LEU A 209 -12.44 -18.46 -5.77
N GLU A 210 -13.29 -18.71 -6.77
CA GLU A 210 -13.70 -20.08 -7.05
C GLU A 210 -12.47 -20.85 -7.51
N ARG A 211 -11.93 -21.63 -6.56
CA ARG A 211 -11.06 -22.81 -6.72
C ARG A 211 -10.74 -23.14 -8.19
N TRP A 212 -9.53 -22.80 -8.62
CA TRP A 212 -8.98 -23.47 -9.79
C TRP A 212 -8.25 -24.73 -9.34
N VAL A 213 -8.88 -25.83 -9.77
CA VAL A 213 -8.50 -27.25 -9.73
C VAL A 213 -7.21 -27.50 -10.50
#